data_AF-A0A4Q5QIE5-F1
#
_entry.id   AF-A0A4Q5QIE5-F1
#
_cell.length_a   1.000
_cell.length_b   1.000
_cell.length_c   1.000
_cell.angle_alpha   90.00
_cell.angle_beta   90.00
_cell.angle_gamma   90.00
#
_symmetry.space_group_name_H-M   'P 1'
#
loop_
_entity.id
_entity.type
_entity.pdbx_description
1 polymer ?
#
loop_
_entity_poly.entity_id
_entity_poly.type
_entity_poly.pdbx_seq_one_letter_code
_entity_poly.pdbx_strand_id
1 'polypeptide(L)'
;MTSIQNIQPLSAETLFNLLQKEFPNYINEKLDSTLTIEFAHVYDIINVSFPEVIAGTVLTITVSDDNLVVTDNETTSESRLEYNTELLENHLVDFLKMKAE
;
A
#
# COMPACT_ATOMS: atom_id res chain seq x y z
N MET A 1 11.54 3.90 -0.71
CA MET A 1 10.90 4.93 0.15
C MET A 1 10.42 6.05 -0.74
N THR A 2 9.10 6.25 -0.76
CA THR A 2 8.42 7.17 -1.66
C THR A 2 7.53 8.11 -0.83
N SER A 3 7.70 9.43 -1.00
CA SER A 3 6.91 10.44 -0.26
C SER A 3 5.87 11.08 -1.17
N ILE A 4 4.66 11.26 -0.65
CA ILE A 4 3.50 11.84 -1.35
C ILE A 4 2.96 12.99 -0.49
N GLN A 5 2.72 14.14 -1.10
CA GLN A 5 2.12 15.27 -0.40
C GLN A 5 0.63 15.02 -0.17
N ASN A 6 0.16 15.21 1.07
CA ASN A 6 -1.21 14.98 1.49
C ASN A 6 -2.04 16.25 1.31
N ILE A 7 -2.34 16.63 0.05
CA ILE A 7 -2.99 17.92 -0.27
C ILE A 7 -4.41 17.96 0.27
N GLN A 8 -5.14 16.85 0.19
CA GLN A 8 -6.34 16.59 0.98
C GLN A 8 -5.97 15.77 2.21
N PRO A 9 -5.84 16.35 3.42
CA PRO A 9 -5.27 15.65 4.57
C PRO A 9 -6.13 14.45 4.97
N LEU A 10 -5.74 13.27 4.48
CA LEU A 10 -6.33 12.00 4.87
C LEU A 10 -5.75 11.59 6.23
N SER A 11 -6.61 11.41 7.22
CA SER A 11 -6.22 10.77 8.47
C SER A 11 -5.89 9.29 8.24
N ALA A 12 -5.05 8.71 9.10
CA ALA A 12 -4.67 7.31 8.98
C ALA A 12 -5.89 6.37 8.98
N GLU A 13 -6.91 6.66 9.80
CA GLU A 13 -8.17 5.91 9.83
C GLU A 13 -8.96 6.03 8.52
N THR A 14 -9.04 7.25 7.95
CA THR A 14 -9.75 7.47 6.68
C THR A 14 -9.05 6.75 5.55
N LEU A 15 -7.71 6.85 5.50
CA LEU A 15 -6.90 6.17 4.50
C LEU A 15 -7.00 4.65 4.63
N PHE A 16 -6.96 4.12 5.86
CA PHE A 16 -7.12 2.68 6.10
C PHE A 16 -8.46 2.15 5.58
N ASN A 17 -9.56 2.83 5.91
CA ASN A 17 -10.90 2.45 5.43
C ASN A 17 -10.98 2.50 3.89
N LEU A 18 -10.35 3.51 3.28
CA LEU A 18 -10.33 3.67 1.83
C LEU A 18 -9.51 2.57 1.16
N LEU A 19 -8.35 2.22 1.71
CA LEU A 19 -7.51 1.13 1.24
C LEU A 19 -8.28 -0.20 1.28
N GLN A 20 -8.92 -0.54 2.38
CA GLN A 20 -9.70 -1.78 2.48
C GLN A 20 -10.83 -1.87 1.45
N LYS A 21 -11.49 -0.73 1.17
CA LYS A 21 -12.67 -0.69 0.31
C LYS A 21 -12.35 -0.64 -1.18
N GLU A 22 -11.28 0.06 -1.55
CA GLU A 22 -11.05 0.44 -2.95
C GLU A 22 -9.75 -0.13 -3.54
N PHE A 23 -8.71 -0.31 -2.72
CA PHE A 23 -7.41 -0.74 -3.23
C PHE A 23 -7.40 -2.16 -3.79
N PRO A 24 -8.05 -3.18 -3.18
CA PRO A 24 -8.12 -4.52 -3.74
C PRO A 24 -8.71 -4.55 -5.15
N ASN A 25 -9.82 -3.82 -5.37
CA ASN A 25 -10.43 -3.76 -6.70
C ASN A 25 -9.51 -3.04 -7.69
N TYR A 26 -8.93 -1.90 -7.29
CA TYR A 26 -8.01 -1.15 -8.13
C TYR A 26 -6.84 -2.00 -8.62
N ILE A 27 -6.15 -2.72 -7.72
CA ILE A 27 -4.96 -3.47 -8.11
C ILE A 27 -5.32 -4.74 -8.89
N ASN A 28 -6.42 -5.40 -8.55
CA ASN A 28 -6.90 -6.58 -9.28
C ASN A 28 -7.31 -6.24 -10.71
N GLU A 29 -7.93 -5.07 -10.94
CA GLU A 29 -8.20 -4.56 -12.29
C GLU A 29 -6.92 -4.23 -13.07
N LYS A 30 -5.88 -3.69 -12.41
CA LYS A 30 -4.62 -3.32 -13.06
C LYS A 30 -3.75 -4.52 -13.42
N LEU A 31 -3.78 -5.56 -12.59
CA LEU A 31 -2.94 -6.74 -12.73
C LEU A 31 -3.65 -7.93 -13.39
N ASP A 32 -4.93 -7.77 -13.75
CA ASP A 32 -5.81 -8.87 -14.22
C ASP A 32 -5.70 -10.10 -13.30
N SER A 33 -5.85 -9.85 -11.99
CA SER A 33 -5.60 -10.83 -10.94
C SER A 33 -6.68 -10.79 -9.85
N THR A 34 -6.61 -11.71 -8.91
CA THR A 34 -7.48 -11.79 -7.73
C THR A 34 -6.65 -11.91 -6.47
N LEU A 35 -5.73 -10.97 -6.28
CA LEU A 35 -4.83 -10.93 -5.13
C LEU A 35 -5.62 -10.67 -3.85
N THR A 36 -5.37 -11.51 -2.85
CA THR A 36 -5.74 -11.22 -1.47
C THR A 36 -4.77 -10.18 -0.90
N ILE A 37 -5.32 -9.12 -0.31
CA ILE A 37 -4.55 -8.04 0.32
C ILE A 37 -5.02 -7.88 1.75
N GLU A 38 -4.08 -7.84 2.68
CA GLU A 38 -4.36 -7.66 4.09
C GLU A 38 -3.81 -6.31 4.55
N PHE A 39 -4.60 -5.63 5.39
CA PHE A 39 -4.25 -4.34 5.95
C PHE A 39 -4.27 -4.41 7.47
N ALA A 40 -3.25 -3.86 8.11
CA ALA A 40 -3.21 -3.65 9.55
C ALA A 40 -2.90 -2.20 9.85
N HIS A 41 -3.63 -1.60 10.78
CA HIS A 41 -3.49 -0.19 11.13
C HIS A 41 -3.18 -0.03 12.62
N VAL A 42 -2.14 0.75 12.93
CA VAL A 42 -1.70 1.07 14.28
C VAL A 42 -1.25 2.53 14.32
N TYR A 43 -2.01 3.39 15.00
CA TYR A 43 -1.78 4.85 15.06
C TYR A 43 -1.69 5.50 13.68
N ASP A 44 -0.50 5.90 13.26
CA ASP A 44 -0.24 6.59 12.00
C ASP A 44 0.38 5.66 10.95
N ILE A 45 0.46 4.36 11.26
CA ILE A 45 1.14 3.36 10.47
C ILE A 45 0.09 2.38 9.91
N ILE A 46 0.11 2.20 8.59
CA ILE A 46 -0.70 1.22 7.88
C ILE A 46 0.24 0.23 7.21
N ASN A 47 0.17 -1.03 7.62
CA ASN A 47 0.89 -2.13 7.01
C ASN A 47 0.01 -2.80 5.95
N VAL A 48 0.59 -3.04 4.78
CA VAL A 48 -0.03 -3.69 3.64
C VAL A 48 0.74 -4.97 3.35
N SER A 49 0.01 -6.08 3.32
CA SER A 49 0.57 -7.41 3.08
C SER A 49 -0.12 -8.04 1.88
N PHE A 50 0.65 -8.82 1.12
CA PHE A 50 0.17 -9.56 -0.04
C PHE A 50 0.50 -11.05 0.18
N PRO A 51 -0.32 -11.78 0.97
CA PRO A 51 0.01 -13.13 1.43
C PRO A 51 0.27 -14.15 0.30
N GLU A 52 -0.30 -13.91 -0.88
CA GLU A 52 -0.12 -14.74 -2.06
C GLU A 52 1.22 -14.48 -2.78
N VAL A 53 1.86 -13.33 -2.52
CA VAL A 53 3.12 -12.92 -3.14
C VAL A 53 4.30 -13.18 -2.20
N ILE A 54 4.22 -12.66 -0.96
CA ILE A 54 5.28 -12.76 0.04
C ILE A 54 4.65 -12.95 1.42
N ALA A 55 5.30 -13.77 2.26
CA ALA A 55 4.93 -13.88 3.66
C ALA A 55 5.38 -12.64 4.45
N GLY A 56 4.42 -11.93 5.06
CA GLY A 56 4.68 -10.78 5.93
C GLY A 56 4.28 -9.43 5.33
N THR A 57 4.56 -8.35 6.07
CA THR A 57 4.30 -6.98 5.62
C THR A 57 5.24 -6.60 4.50
N VAL A 58 4.68 -6.29 3.33
CA VAL A 58 5.47 -5.89 2.16
C VAL A 58 5.66 -4.37 2.17
N LEU A 59 4.57 -3.62 2.33
CA LEU A 59 4.60 -2.16 2.28
C LEU A 59 4.08 -1.56 3.58
N THR A 60 4.69 -0.47 4.03
CA THR A 60 4.20 0.32 5.16
C THR A 60 3.97 1.75 4.71
N ILE A 61 2.79 2.28 5.03
CA ILE A 61 2.42 3.68 4.84
C ILE A 61 2.47 4.36 6.19
N THR A 62 3.31 5.39 6.32
CA THR A 62 3.30 6.30 7.46
C THR A 62 2.54 7.55 7.08
N VAL A 63 1.48 7.84 7.82
CA VAL A 63 0.59 8.98 7.60
C VAL A 63 1.01 10.10 8.52
N SER A 64 1.11 11.30 7.97
CA SER A 64 1.26 12.54 8.74
C SER A 64 0.32 13.59 8.17
N ASP A 65 0.15 14.68 8.91
CA ASP A 65 -0.76 15.76 8.52
C ASP A 65 -0.51 16.24 7.08
N ASP A 66 0.76 16.34 6.69
CA ASP A 66 1.17 16.93 5.40
C ASP A 66 1.67 15.90 4.38
N ASN A 67 1.98 14.67 4.78
CA ASN A 67 2.64 13.69 3.92
C ASN A 67 2.22 12.25 4.20
N LEU A 68 2.19 11.45 3.13
CA LEU A 68 2.14 9.99 3.18
C LEU A 68 3.51 9.46 2.74
N VAL A 69 4.14 8.63 3.57
CA VAL A 69 5.44 8.01 3.27
C VAL A 69 5.26 6.52 3.11
N VAL A 70 5.53 6.00 1.91
CA VAL A 70 5.51 4.58 1.60
C VAL A 70 6.92 4.02 1.75
N THR A 71 7.06 2.97 2.55
CA THR A 71 8.30 2.22 2.75
C THR A 71 8.09 0.79 2.31
N ASP A 72 8.95 0.32 1.42
CA ASP A 72 9.10 -1.10 1.13
C ASP A 72 9.91 -1.76 2.24
N ASN A 73 9.33 -2.79 2.88
CA ASN A 73 9.96 -3.54 3.96
C ASN A 73 10.63 -4.83 3.46
N GLU A 74 10.65 -5.09 2.15
CA GLU A 74 11.32 -6.26 1.61
C GLU A 74 12.81 -6.23 1.97
N THR A 75 13.19 -7.10 2.90
CA THR A 75 14.58 -7.34 3.28
C THR A 75 15.09 -8.52 2.48
N THR A 76 15.35 -8.28 1.18
CA THR A 76 16.15 -9.14 0.28
C THR A 76 16.29 -10.59 0.73
N SER A 77 15.23 -11.41 0.70
CA SER A 77 15.30 -12.87 0.93
C SER A 77 13.93 -13.51 0.75
N GLU A 78 13.79 -14.32 -0.31
CA GLU A 78 12.80 -15.41 -0.43
C GLU A 78 11.38 -15.09 -0.95
N SER A 79 11.20 -14.03 -1.72
CA SER A 79 9.93 -13.73 -2.40
C SER A 79 9.65 -14.75 -3.53
N ARG A 80 8.58 -15.55 -3.36
CA ARG A 80 8.11 -16.51 -4.37
C ARG A 80 7.52 -15.75 -5.57
N LEU A 81 8.31 -15.68 -6.64
CA LEU A 81 7.89 -15.92 -8.02
C LEU A 81 6.41 -15.62 -8.34
N GLU A 82 6.08 -14.37 -8.73
CA GLU A 82 5.16 -14.01 -9.83
C GLU A 82 4.89 -12.49 -9.90
N TYR A 83 4.91 -11.77 -8.77
CA TYR A 83 4.73 -10.31 -8.75
C TYR A 83 5.99 -9.58 -8.29
N ASN A 84 6.42 -8.56 -9.06
CA ASN A 84 7.51 -7.67 -8.69
C ASN A 84 7.02 -6.75 -7.54
N THR A 85 7.67 -6.78 -6.38
CA THR A 85 7.36 -5.90 -5.23
C THR A 85 7.40 -4.43 -5.60
N GLU A 86 8.33 -4.05 -6.48
CA GLU A 86 8.41 -2.71 -7.05
C GLU A 86 7.15 -2.33 -7.84
N LEU A 87 6.53 -3.26 -8.55
CA LEU A 87 5.28 -3.02 -9.28
C LEU A 87 4.11 -2.78 -8.30
N LEU A 88 4.06 -3.54 -7.20
CA LEU A 88 3.06 -3.36 -6.15
C LEU A 88 3.24 -2.01 -5.43
N GLU A 89 4.48 -1.61 -5.13
CA GLU A 89 4.78 -0.28 -4.57
C GLU A 89 4.29 0.82 -5.51
N ASN A 90 4.61 0.72 -6.81
CA ASN A 90 4.20 1.71 -7.80
C ASN A 90 2.66 1.85 -7.88
N HIS A 91 1.93 0.74 -7.92
CA HIS A 91 0.46 0.78 -7.91
C HIS A 91 -0.11 1.38 -6.62
N LEU A 92 0.49 1.10 -5.47
CA LEU A 92 0.08 1.71 -4.21
C LEU A 92 0.34 3.22 -4.22
N VAL A 93 1.52 3.65 -4.65
CA VAL A 93 1.88 5.07 -4.76
C VAL A 93 0.94 5.81 -5.70
N ASP A 94 0.64 5.25 -6.87
CA ASP A 94 -0.28 5.85 -7.84
C ASP A 94 -1.70 5.95 -7.27
N PHE A 95 -2.16 4.92 -6.58
CA PHE A 95 -3.43 4.95 -5.87
C PHE A 95 -3.49 6.04 -4.82
N LEU A 96 -2.46 6.16 -3.99
CA LEU A 96 -2.38 7.19 -2.95
C LEU A 96 -2.35 8.59 -3.53
N LYS A 97 -1.63 8.83 -4.64
CA LYS A 97 -1.64 10.12 -5.34
C LYS A 97 -3.04 10.49 -5.81
N MET A 98 -3.78 9.57 -6.43
CA MET A 98 -5.16 9.82 -6.88
C MET A 98 -6.13 10.17 -5.73
N LYS A 99 -5.79 9.82 -4.49
CA LYS A 99 -6.63 10.07 -3.30
C LYS A 99 -6.17 11.25 -2.47
N ALA A 100 -4.88 11.58 -2.52
CA ALA A 100 -4.26 12.68 -1.82
C ALA A 100 -4.31 14.01 -2.60
N GLU A 101 -4.59 13.96 -3.92
CA GLU A 101 -4.86 15.12 -4.80
C GLU A 101 -6.21 15.80 -4.56
#